data_AF-A0A9D7LLN7-F1
#
_entry.id   AF-A0A9D7LLN7-F1
#
_cell.length_a   1.000
_cell.length_b   1.000
_cell.length_c   1.000
_cell.angle_alpha   90.00
_cell.angle_beta   90.00
_cell.angle_gamma   90.00
#
_symmetry.space_group_name_H-M   'P 1'
#
loop_
_entity.id
_entity.type
_entity.pdbx_description
1 polymer ?
#
loop_
_entity_poly.entity_id
_entity_poly.type
_entity_poly.pdbx_seq_one_letter_code
_entity_poly.pdbx_strand_id
1 'polypeptide(L)'
;MHIPRVFLALALSLTIAACAPDAWRPDSPYEAFLNQVQNKCWNLDLGGREINSLLNPPGNAGTGPYFLDLTSRFFNGTISRDNYVDALSASYNTSPDSPGIRCILQQMPAPGSAPALAVPPAISQ
;
A
#
# COMPACT_ATOMS: atom_id res chain seq x y z
N MET A 1 61.29 5.41 -29.36
CA MET A 1 59.82 5.35 -29.56
C MET A 1 59.24 4.51 -28.42
N HIS A 2 59.03 5.14 -27.27
CA HIS A 2 57.72 5.50 -26.69
C HIS A 2 56.89 4.31 -26.19
N ILE A 3 57.07 3.96 -24.92
CA ILE A 3 56.08 3.21 -24.12
C ILE A 3 55.38 4.26 -23.24
N PRO A 4 54.11 4.64 -23.49
CA PRO A 4 53.44 5.61 -22.66
C PRO A 4 52.97 4.94 -21.37
N ARG A 5 53.54 5.43 -20.27
CA ARG A 5 52.96 5.44 -18.93
C ARG A 5 51.62 6.15 -18.99
N VAL A 6 50.50 5.47 -18.78
CA VAL A 6 49.40 5.93 -17.92
C VAL A 6 48.60 4.68 -17.54
N PHE A 7 48.97 4.03 -16.43
CA PHE A 7 48.02 3.18 -15.70
C PHE A 7 46.97 4.12 -15.12
N LEU A 8 45.88 4.31 -15.86
CA LEU A 8 44.76 5.13 -15.44
C LEU A 8 44.05 4.34 -14.33
N ALA A 9 44.40 4.67 -13.09
CA ALA A 9 43.73 4.21 -11.90
C ALA A 9 42.25 4.62 -12.01
N LEU A 10 41.39 3.65 -12.35
CA LEU A 10 39.95 3.83 -12.36
C LEU A 10 39.51 3.92 -10.89
N ALA A 11 39.46 5.15 -10.39
CA ALA A 11 39.04 5.46 -9.03
C ALA A 11 37.60 4.98 -8.82
N LEU A 12 37.49 4.05 -7.87
CA LEU A 12 36.28 3.46 -7.31
C LEU A 12 35.33 4.56 -6.82
N SER A 13 34.42 5.00 -7.68
CA SER A 13 33.34 5.92 -7.32
C SER A 13 32.06 5.10 -7.10
N LEU A 14 32.05 4.26 -6.07
CA LEU A 14 30.81 3.73 -5.50
C LEU A 14 30.16 4.87 -4.69
N THR A 15 29.65 5.88 -5.39
CA THR A 15 28.74 6.85 -4.79
C THR A 15 27.47 6.11 -4.45
N ILE A 16 27.29 5.89 -3.15
CA ILE A 16 26.16 5.28 -2.49
C ILE A 16 24.88 5.93 -3.01
N ALA A 17 24.18 5.26 -3.92
CA ALA A 17 22.82 5.62 -4.31
C ALA A 17 21.88 5.28 -3.14
N ALA A 18 21.94 6.07 -2.07
CA ALA A 18 20.94 6.10 -1.01
C ALA A 18 20.13 7.41 -1.13
N CYS A 19 19.61 7.67 -2.32
CA CYS A 19 18.57 8.67 -2.49
C CYS A 19 17.26 8.02 -2.05
N ALA A 20 16.77 8.41 -0.87
CA ALA A 20 15.56 7.92 -0.18
C ALA A 20 15.78 6.73 0.79
N PRO A 21 16.45 6.94 1.94
CA PRO A 21 16.33 6.00 3.06
C PRO A 21 14.86 5.77 3.48
N ASP A 22 13.97 6.72 3.21
CA ASP A 22 12.54 6.64 3.52
C ASP A 22 11.69 5.90 2.48
N ALA A 23 12.25 5.50 1.32
CA ALA A 23 11.54 4.67 0.34
C ALA A 23 11.36 3.21 0.81
N TRP A 24 12.02 2.83 1.91
CA TRP A 24 11.98 1.49 2.51
C TRP A 24 11.17 1.42 3.79
N ARG A 25 10.55 2.51 4.21
CA ARG A 25 9.65 2.47 5.37
C ARG A 25 8.26 2.13 4.83
N PRO A 26 7.81 0.86 4.92
CA PRO A 26 6.39 0.59 4.76
C PRO A 26 5.66 1.54 5.69
N ASP A 27 4.57 2.12 5.21
CA ASP A 27 3.66 2.88 6.04
C ASP A 27 3.14 1.90 7.10
N SER A 28 3.87 1.79 8.23
CA SER A 28 3.78 0.65 9.14
C SER A 28 2.36 0.36 9.61
N PRO A 29 1.48 1.37 9.77
CA PRO A 29 0.12 1.14 10.23
C PRO A 29 -0.81 0.66 9.12
N TYR A 30 -0.64 1.16 7.88
CA TYR A 30 -1.43 0.68 6.74
C TYR A 30 -1.03 -0.75 6.37
N GLU A 31 0.27 -1.04 6.30
CA GLU A 31 0.76 -2.39 6.06
C GLU A 31 0.37 -3.35 7.20
N ALA A 32 0.41 -2.91 8.46
CA ALA A 32 -0.09 -3.72 9.57
C ALA A 32 -1.59 -4.02 9.43
N PHE A 33 -2.38 -3.03 8.99
CA PHE A 33 -3.80 -3.22 8.68
C PHE A 33 -3.99 -4.22 7.52
N LEU A 34 -3.27 -4.10 6.41
CA LEU A 34 -3.35 -5.05 5.30
C LEU A 34 -2.97 -6.46 5.75
N ASN A 35 -1.97 -6.61 6.63
CA ASN A 35 -1.61 -7.88 7.23
C ASN A 35 -2.75 -8.45 8.11
N GLN A 36 -3.51 -7.61 8.83
CA GLN A 36 -4.69 -8.07 9.56
C GLN A 36 -5.80 -8.53 8.61
N VAL A 37 -6.06 -7.78 7.54
CA VAL A 37 -7.02 -8.16 6.49
C VAL A 37 -6.61 -9.48 5.84
N GLN A 38 -5.33 -9.65 5.50
CA GLN A 38 -4.79 -10.91 5.01
C GLN A 38 -5.07 -12.02 6.02
N ASN A 39 -4.65 -11.88 7.27
CA ASN A 39 -4.75 -12.97 8.24
C ASN A 39 -6.19 -13.35 8.64
N LYS A 40 -7.12 -12.38 8.61
CA LYS A 40 -8.49 -12.58 9.11
C LYS A 40 -9.52 -12.77 8.00
N CYS A 41 -9.25 -12.25 6.80
CA CYS A 41 -10.21 -12.22 5.70
C CYS A 41 -9.72 -12.98 4.46
N TRP A 42 -8.54 -13.64 4.48
CA TRP A 42 -7.91 -14.20 3.27
C TRP A 42 -8.81 -15.11 2.41
N ASN A 43 -9.66 -15.92 3.04
CA ASN A 43 -10.52 -16.92 2.40
C ASN A 43 -11.93 -16.39 2.12
N LEU A 44 -12.16 -15.10 2.31
CA LEU A 44 -13.42 -14.46 1.97
C LEU A 44 -13.32 -13.82 0.59
N ASP A 45 -14.45 -13.81 -0.08
CA ASP A 45 -14.60 -13.16 -1.36
C ASP A 45 -15.09 -11.73 -1.21
N LEU A 46 -14.48 -10.85 -2.00
CA LEU A 46 -15.03 -9.59 -2.39
C LEU A 46 -15.65 -9.76 -3.77
N GLY A 47 -16.92 -10.15 -3.80
CA GLY A 47 -17.63 -10.50 -5.03
C GLY A 47 -17.06 -11.75 -5.68
N GLY A 48 -16.53 -11.63 -6.90
CA GLY A 48 -15.90 -12.74 -7.63
C GLY A 48 -14.40 -12.90 -7.39
N ARG A 49 -13.83 -12.22 -6.38
CA ARG A 49 -12.38 -12.17 -6.13
C ARG A 49 -12.07 -12.49 -4.68
N GLU A 50 -11.21 -13.47 -4.45
CA GLU A 50 -10.65 -13.74 -3.12
C GLU A 50 -9.81 -12.54 -2.64
N ILE A 51 -9.98 -12.16 -1.38
CA ILE A 51 -9.24 -11.05 -0.77
C ILE A 51 -7.73 -11.28 -0.86
N ASN A 52 -7.26 -12.52 -0.70
CA ASN A 52 -5.85 -12.87 -0.86
C ASN A 52 -5.27 -12.49 -2.25
N SER A 53 -6.06 -12.69 -3.32
CA SER A 53 -5.66 -12.33 -4.68
C SER A 53 -5.63 -10.81 -4.91
N LEU A 54 -6.41 -10.05 -4.14
CA LEU A 54 -6.44 -8.59 -4.20
C LEU A 54 -5.25 -7.96 -3.48
N LEU A 55 -4.81 -8.57 -2.38
CA LEU A 55 -3.66 -8.13 -1.59
C LEU A 55 -2.32 -8.51 -2.23
N ASN A 56 -2.26 -9.66 -2.90
CA ASN A 56 -1.06 -10.16 -3.57
C ASN A 56 -1.33 -10.36 -5.07
N PRO A 57 -1.55 -9.29 -5.85
CA PRO A 57 -1.87 -9.43 -7.26
C PRO A 57 -0.66 -10.00 -8.02
N PRO A 58 -0.81 -11.10 -8.79
CA PRO A 58 0.25 -11.55 -9.67
C PRO A 58 0.55 -10.46 -10.72
N GLY A 59 1.82 -10.38 -11.13
CA GLY A 59 2.44 -9.21 -11.78
C GLY A 59 1.82 -8.68 -13.08
N ASN A 60 0.72 -9.25 -13.58
CA ASN A 60 -0.14 -8.68 -14.61
C ASN A 60 -1.58 -9.19 -14.43
N ALA A 61 -2.56 -8.28 -14.37
CA ALA A 61 -4.01 -8.51 -14.33
C ALA A 61 -4.64 -8.82 -12.95
N GLY A 62 -5.09 -7.76 -12.27
CA GLY A 62 -6.07 -7.86 -11.20
C GLY A 62 -6.67 -6.51 -10.82
N THR A 63 -7.84 -6.54 -10.21
CA THR A 63 -8.47 -5.41 -9.52
C THR A 63 -7.80 -5.11 -8.16
N GLY A 64 -6.67 -5.75 -7.85
CA GLY A 64 -5.91 -5.57 -6.62
C GLY A 64 -5.37 -4.15 -6.41
N PRO A 65 -4.71 -3.52 -7.41
CA PRO A 65 -4.26 -2.13 -7.27
C PRO A 65 -5.40 -1.15 -6.96
N TYR A 66 -6.57 -1.37 -7.57
CA TYR A 66 -7.76 -0.56 -7.29
C TYR A 66 -8.33 -0.80 -5.89
N PHE A 67 -8.36 -2.06 -5.43
CA PHE A 67 -8.69 -2.40 -4.05
C PHE A 67 -7.76 -1.65 -3.07
N LEU A 68 -6.45 -1.71 -3.30
CA LEU A 68 -5.45 -1.09 -2.45
C LEU A 68 -5.56 0.45 -2.45
N ASP A 69 -5.85 1.07 -3.58
CA ASP A 69 -6.10 2.52 -3.67
C ASP A 69 -7.32 2.93 -2.81
N LEU A 70 -8.48 2.31 -3.03
CA LEU A 70 -9.70 2.63 -2.28
C LEU A 70 -9.51 2.40 -0.78
N THR A 71 -8.86 1.29 -0.43
CA THR A 71 -8.63 0.92 0.97
C THR A 71 -7.68 1.90 1.65
N SER A 72 -6.62 2.34 0.96
CA SER A 72 -5.71 3.38 1.47
C SER A 72 -6.42 4.71 1.68
N ARG A 73 -7.25 5.14 0.73
CA ARG A 73 -8.03 6.37 0.84
C ARG A 73 -9.00 6.32 2.01
N PHE A 74 -9.66 5.18 2.22
CA PHE A 74 -10.57 5.02 3.36
C PHE A 74 -9.80 4.97 4.70
N PHE A 75 -8.70 4.20 4.76
CA PHE A 75 -7.83 4.10 5.92
C PHE A 75 -7.30 5.48 6.37
N ASN A 76 -6.92 6.32 5.40
CA ASN A 76 -6.44 7.68 5.65
C ASN A 76 -7.58 8.73 5.80
N GLY A 77 -8.84 8.29 5.88
CA GLY A 77 -9.99 9.19 6.05
C GLY A 77 -10.28 10.12 4.87
N THR A 78 -9.72 9.86 3.70
CA THR A 78 -9.94 10.63 2.47
C THR A 78 -11.33 10.38 1.86
N ILE A 79 -11.89 9.18 2.07
CA ILE A 79 -13.27 8.84 1.68
C ILE A 79 -14.05 8.34 2.91
N SER A 80 -15.37 8.52 2.91
CA SER A 80 -16.24 8.01 3.98
C SER A 80 -16.38 6.49 3.91
N ARG A 81 -16.88 5.89 5.00
CA ARG A 81 -17.23 4.46 5.02
C ARG A 81 -18.24 4.12 3.92
N ASP A 82 -19.29 4.92 3.76
CA ASP A 82 -20.33 4.66 2.77
C ASP A 82 -19.77 4.72 1.35
N ASN A 83 -18.95 5.74 1.04
CA ASN A 83 -18.27 5.84 -0.26
C ASN A 83 -17.35 4.64 -0.53
N TYR A 84 -16.65 4.14 0.50
CA TYR A 84 -15.80 2.98 0.40
C TYR A 84 -16.60 1.70 0.12
N VAL A 85 -17.67 1.46 0.90
CA VAL A 85 -18.56 0.31 0.75
C VAL A 85 -19.20 0.31 -0.63
N ASP A 86 -19.77 1.44 -1.06
CA ASP A 86 -20.43 1.57 -2.36
C ASP A 86 -19.45 1.34 -3.51
N ALA A 87 -18.24 1.90 -3.42
CA ALA A 87 -17.20 1.70 -4.43
C ALA A 87 -16.79 0.23 -4.55
N LEU A 88 -16.63 -0.48 -3.43
CA LEU A 88 -16.34 -1.92 -3.45
C LEU A 88 -17.52 -2.72 -4.00
N SER A 89 -18.74 -2.45 -3.52
CA SER A 89 -19.94 -3.15 -4.00
C SER A 89 -20.13 -3.02 -5.50
N ALA A 90 -19.96 -1.82 -6.05
CA ALA A 90 -20.08 -1.56 -7.48
C ALA A 90 -18.95 -2.24 -8.27
N SER A 91 -17.69 -2.09 -7.82
CA SER A 91 -16.52 -2.51 -8.62
C SER A 91 -16.30 -4.03 -8.60
N TYR A 92 -16.72 -4.69 -7.53
CA TYR A 92 -16.59 -6.14 -7.35
C TYR A 92 -17.91 -6.89 -7.54
N ASN A 93 -18.99 -6.18 -7.88
CA ASN A 93 -20.33 -6.74 -8.07
C ASN A 93 -20.78 -7.59 -6.86
N THR A 94 -20.78 -6.98 -5.67
CA THR A 94 -21.14 -7.66 -4.41
C THR A 94 -22.07 -6.81 -3.55
N SER A 95 -22.76 -7.46 -2.60
CA SER A 95 -23.61 -6.77 -1.64
C SER A 95 -22.79 -5.87 -0.70
N PRO A 96 -23.26 -4.65 -0.37
CA PRO A 96 -22.68 -3.79 0.67
C PRO A 96 -22.44 -4.51 2.00
N ASP A 97 -23.32 -5.45 2.35
CA ASP A 97 -23.25 -6.25 3.57
C ASP A 97 -22.55 -7.61 3.39
N SER A 98 -21.83 -7.79 2.28
CA SER A 98 -21.12 -9.04 1.99
C SER A 98 -20.12 -9.41 3.12
N PRO A 99 -19.88 -10.71 3.36
CA PRO A 99 -18.93 -11.16 4.37
C PRO A 99 -17.53 -10.56 4.19
N GLY A 100 -17.06 -10.41 2.94
CA GLY A 100 -15.77 -9.81 2.62
C GLY A 100 -15.69 -8.34 3.05
N ILE A 101 -16.65 -7.50 2.65
CA ILE A 101 -16.70 -6.08 3.04
C ILE A 101 -16.78 -5.95 4.57
N ARG A 102 -17.66 -6.71 5.22
CA ARG A 102 -17.79 -6.71 6.68
C ARG A 102 -16.50 -7.07 7.39
N CYS A 103 -15.78 -8.08 6.90
CA CYS A 103 -14.51 -8.50 7.49
C CYS A 103 -13.45 -7.39 7.38
N ILE A 104 -13.32 -6.76 6.21
CA ILE A 104 -12.37 -5.66 6.00
C ILE A 104 -12.68 -4.48 6.92
N LEU A 105 -13.96 -4.08 7.02
CA LEU A 105 -14.39 -3.00 7.92
C LEU A 105 -14.11 -3.29 9.39
N GLN A 106 -14.19 -4.56 9.82
CA GLN A 106 -13.88 -4.96 11.19
C GLN A 106 -12.38 -4.90 11.52
N GLN A 107 -11.50 -4.92 10.52
CA GLN A 107 -10.05 -4.76 10.74
C GLN A 107 -9.62 -3.28 10.77
N MET A 108 -10.52 -2.35 10.45
CA MET A 108 -10.17 -0.93 10.44
C MET A 108 -9.82 -0.45 11.85
N PRO A 109 -8.79 0.40 11.99
CA PRO A 109 -8.52 1.10 13.25
C PRO A 109 -9.74 1.90 13.71
N ALA A 110 -9.87 2.08 15.03
CA ALA A 110 -10.89 2.96 15.57
C ALA A 110 -10.73 4.39 15.00
N PRO A 111 -11.83 5.12 14.77
CA PRO A 111 -11.77 6.51 14.35
C PRO A 111 -10.89 7.32 15.32
N GLY A 112 -9.85 7.98 14.80
CA GLY A 112 -8.89 8.76 15.60
C GLY A 112 -7.66 7.99 16.11
N SER A 113 -7.53 6.69 15.83
CA SER A 113 -6.29 5.93 16.07
C SER A 113 -5.50 5.62 14.79
N ALA A 114 -6.02 6.04 13.63
CA ALA A 114 -5.21 6.11 12.43
C ALA A 114 -4.02 7.05 12.70
N PRO A 115 -2.81 6.70 12.25
CA PRO A 115 -1.65 7.55 12.46
C PRO A 115 -1.97 8.93 11.90
N ALA A 116 -1.74 9.97 12.69
CA ALA A 116 -1.73 11.32 12.14
C ALA A 116 -0.79 11.27 10.93
N LEU A 117 -1.35 11.46 9.73
CA LEU A 117 -0.60 11.66 8.50
C LEU A 117 0.62 12.48 8.88
N ALA A 118 1.82 11.93 8.67
CA ALA A 118 3.07 12.58 9.04
C ALA A 118 3.02 14.00 8.46
N VAL A 119 2.68 14.97 9.30
CA VAL A 119 2.64 16.36 8.91
C VAL A 119 4.09 16.63 8.54
N PRO A 120 4.42 16.95 7.28
CA PRO A 120 5.80 17.27 6.94
C PRO A 120 6.22 18.40 7.91
N PRO A 121 7.43 18.34 8.50
CA PRO A 121 7.86 19.40 9.40
C PRO A 121 7.69 20.72 8.64
N ALA A 122 6.86 21.60 9.19
CA ALA A 122 6.70 22.94 8.66
C ALA A 122 8.11 23.55 8.59
N ILE A 123 8.60 23.78 7.38
CA ILE A 123 9.84 24.53 7.19
C ILE A 123 9.48 25.96 7.58
N SER A 124 9.68 26.32 8.85
CA SER A 124 9.76 27.71 9.26
C SER A 124 10.94 28.32 8.50
N GLN A 125 10.63 29.11 7.49
CA GLN A 125 11.54 30.14 6.98
C GLN A 125 11.46 31.37 7.88
#